data_AF-A0A9Q0VKL8-F1
#
_entry.id   AF-A0A9Q0VKL8-F1
#
_cell.length_a   1.000
_cell.length_b   1.000
_cell.length_c   1.000
_cell.angle_alpha   90.00
_cell.angle_beta   90.00
_cell.angle_gamma   90.00
#
_symmetry.space_group_name_H-M   'P 1'
#
loop_
_entity.id
_entity.type
_entity.pdbx_description
1 polymer ?
#
loop_
_entity_poly.entity_id
_entity_poly.type
_entity_poly.pdbx_seq_one_letter_code
_entity_poly.pdbx_strand_id
1 'polypeptide(L)'
;MTKALQRDLYGDCDVHPIEHYLNASIVTNGLTRAFSTGAWCHPFKWMERVYGVVGNLGRANPLQTLLDLRKTRQQVLYTERLEMRISTPFSLGVEYAFSTPDGENCGLVRKKKMAFTGVVNTNISESLVDELFNSGMEKLVDDTYTKLDGKHKVFLNGEWVGVCEILVCCW
;
A
#
# COMPACT_ATOMS: atom_id res chain seq x y z
N MET A 1 8.61 -6.81 26.36
CA MET A 1 7.39 -6.22 26.96
C MET A 1 6.58 -7.29 27.67
N THR A 2 5.91 -8.22 26.95
CA THR A 2 4.99 -9.20 27.56
C THR A 2 5.62 -10.07 28.65
N LYS A 3 6.83 -10.62 28.42
CA LYS A 3 7.50 -11.48 29.41
C LYS A 3 8.00 -10.75 30.67
N ALA A 4 8.34 -9.47 30.56
CA ALA A 4 8.81 -8.66 31.70
C ALA A 4 7.63 -8.19 32.55
N LEU A 5 6.57 -7.69 31.88
CA LEU A 5 5.32 -7.32 32.54
C LEU A 5 4.63 -8.53 33.20
N GLN A 6 4.61 -9.69 32.51
CA GLN A 6 4.07 -10.92 33.09
C GLN A 6 4.85 -11.35 34.33
N ARG A 7 6.19 -11.25 34.33
CA ARG A 7 7.01 -11.62 35.49
C ARG A 7 6.67 -10.78 36.73
N ASP A 8 6.48 -9.48 36.53
CA ASP A 8 6.17 -8.56 37.64
C ASP A 8 4.70 -8.67 38.07
N LEU A 9 3.78 -9.06 37.17
CA LEU A 9 2.37 -9.35 37.51
C LEU A 9 2.15 -10.69 38.24
N TYR A 10 3.02 -11.68 38.01
CA TYR A 10 2.94 -13.00 38.65
C TYR A 10 3.81 -13.13 39.91
N GLY A 11 4.65 -12.14 40.21
CA GLY A 11 5.43 -12.07 41.45
C GLY A 11 4.82 -11.10 42.47
N ASP A 12 5.24 -11.16 43.73
CA ASP A 12 4.92 -10.17 44.77
C ASP A 12 5.61 -8.80 44.55
N CYS A 13 5.89 -8.44 43.30
CA CYS A 13 6.56 -7.19 42.94
C CYS A 13 5.52 -6.11 42.61
N ASP A 14 5.80 -4.88 43.03
CA ASP A 14 4.98 -3.73 42.64
C ASP A 14 5.12 -3.45 41.14
N VAL A 15 3.98 -3.23 40.46
CA VAL A 15 3.96 -2.91 39.03
C VAL A 15 4.55 -1.52 38.81
N HIS A 16 5.59 -1.44 37.99
CA HIS A 16 6.23 -0.17 37.66
C HIS A 16 5.41 0.66 36.65
N PRO A 17 5.68 1.97 36.51
CA PRO A 17 5.12 2.78 35.44
C PRO A 17 5.41 2.18 34.06
N ILE A 18 4.48 2.39 33.10
CA ILE A 18 4.52 1.73 31.78
C ILE A 18 5.83 1.96 31.00
N GLU A 19 6.49 3.09 31.24
CA GLU A 19 7.77 3.47 30.64
C GLU A 19 8.87 2.46 30.95
N HIS A 20 8.83 1.81 32.12
CA HIS A 20 9.80 0.78 32.50
C HIS A 20 9.70 -0.48 31.62
N TYR A 21 8.50 -0.76 31.09
CA TYR A 21 8.24 -1.92 30.23
C TYR A 21 8.43 -1.64 28.74
N LEU A 22 8.55 -0.36 28.38
CA LEU A 22 8.75 0.10 27.01
C LEU A 22 10.24 0.23 26.72
N ASN A 23 10.74 -0.64 25.85
CA ASN A 23 12.12 -0.57 25.40
C ASN A 23 12.19 0.06 24.00
N ALA A 24 12.57 1.34 23.95
CA ALA A 24 12.71 2.10 22.70
C ALA A 24 13.71 1.45 21.72
N SER A 25 14.72 0.71 22.23
CA SER A 25 15.71 0.04 21.37
C SER A 25 15.09 -0.98 20.43
N ILE A 26 13.92 -1.56 20.76
CA ILE A 26 13.22 -2.50 19.88
C ILE A 26 12.79 -1.81 18.58
N VAL A 27 12.27 -0.58 18.68
CA VAL A 27 11.84 0.21 17.53
C VAL A 27 13.06 0.63 16.71
N THR A 28 14.06 1.22 17.36
CA THR A 28 15.29 1.69 16.69
C THR A 28 16.00 0.55 15.97
N ASN A 29 16.29 -0.56 16.66
CA ASN A 29 16.99 -1.70 16.08
C ASN A 29 16.15 -2.39 14.99
N GLY A 30 14.83 -2.45 15.16
CA GLY A 30 13.91 -2.97 14.15
C GLY A 30 13.98 -2.17 12.84
N LEU A 31 13.89 -0.85 12.94
CA LEU A 31 14.01 0.05 11.78
C LEU A 31 15.40 0.00 11.16
N THR A 32 16.48 0.12 11.97
CA THR A 32 17.86 0.05 11.47
C THR A 32 18.13 -1.26 10.74
N ARG A 33 17.63 -2.39 11.25
CA ARG A 33 17.73 -3.68 10.57
C ARG A 33 16.92 -3.72 9.27
N ALA A 34 15.68 -3.23 9.28
CA ALA A 34 14.81 -3.23 8.10
C ALA A 34 15.40 -2.39 6.95
N PHE A 35 15.98 -1.23 7.27
CA PHE A 35 16.64 -0.37 6.28
C PHE A 35 17.99 -0.90 5.81
N SER A 36 18.83 -1.43 6.72
CA SER A 36 20.16 -1.95 6.35
C SER A 36 20.10 -3.24 5.56
N THR A 37 19.18 -4.16 5.91
CA THR A 37 19.03 -5.45 5.21
C THR A 37 18.06 -5.39 4.03
N GLY A 38 17.23 -4.35 3.94
CA GLY A 38 16.14 -4.24 2.98
C GLY A 38 15.05 -5.30 3.13
N ALA A 39 15.06 -6.07 4.23
CA ALA A 39 14.08 -7.09 4.55
C ALA A 39 13.11 -6.56 5.61
N TRP A 40 11.85 -6.37 5.20
CA TRP A 40 10.78 -5.94 6.07
C TRP A 40 10.07 -7.19 6.56
N CYS A 41 10.29 -7.53 7.84
CA CYS A 41 9.70 -8.71 8.46
C CYS A 41 9.39 -8.47 9.93
N HIS A 42 8.28 -9.05 10.37
CA HIS A 42 7.97 -9.13 11.79
C HIS A 42 8.74 -10.33 12.40
N PRO A 43 9.32 -10.19 13.61
CA PRO A 43 10.09 -11.27 14.25
C PRO A 43 9.33 -12.58 14.42
N PHE A 44 8.00 -12.51 14.49
CA PHE A 44 7.12 -13.67 14.74
C PHE A 44 6.37 -14.15 13.49
N LYS A 45 6.41 -13.40 12.36
CA LYS A 45 5.69 -13.77 11.14
C LYS A 45 6.65 -13.99 9.97
N TRP A 46 7.19 -15.21 9.88
CA TRP A 46 8.29 -15.50 8.96
C TRP A 46 7.83 -15.68 7.51
N MET A 47 6.57 -16.06 7.29
CA MET A 47 5.99 -16.25 5.96
C MET A 47 5.61 -14.94 5.24
N GLU A 48 5.40 -13.83 5.98
CA GLU A 48 5.05 -12.52 5.42
C GLU A 48 6.29 -11.66 5.09
N ARG A 49 7.47 -12.29 4.94
CA ARG A 49 8.73 -11.56 4.79
C ARG A 49 8.87 -10.97 3.40
N VAL A 50 8.92 -9.63 3.33
CA VAL A 50 9.19 -8.91 2.10
C VAL A 50 10.68 -8.55 2.03
N TYR A 51 11.36 -8.99 0.98
CA TYR A 51 12.76 -8.65 0.72
C TYR A 51 12.86 -7.56 -0.33
N GLY A 52 13.95 -6.78 -0.34
CA GLY A 52 14.28 -5.84 -1.42
C GLY A 52 13.32 -4.65 -1.49
N VAL A 53 12.79 -4.22 -0.35
CA VAL A 53 12.04 -2.96 -0.22
C VAL A 53 13.01 -1.78 -0.25
N VAL A 54 14.13 -1.92 0.46
CA VAL A 54 15.23 -0.94 0.44
C VAL A 54 16.30 -1.46 -0.50
N GLY A 55 16.75 -0.57 -1.39
CA GLY A 55 17.80 -0.85 -2.35
C GLY A 55 18.88 0.22 -2.31
N ASN A 56 20.08 -0.14 -2.76
CA ASN A 56 21.18 0.80 -2.88
C ASN A 56 20.95 1.73 -4.07
N LEU A 57 21.24 3.01 -3.86
CA LEU A 57 21.14 4.04 -4.88
C LEU A 57 22.39 4.06 -5.76
N GLY A 58 22.24 3.86 -7.06
CA GLY A 58 23.32 4.03 -8.03
C GLY A 58 23.74 5.49 -8.13
N ARG A 59 25.05 5.75 -7.93
CA ARG A 59 25.64 7.10 -7.96
C ARG A 59 26.61 7.33 -9.13
N ALA A 60 26.57 6.50 -10.17
CA ALA A 60 27.50 6.66 -11.30
C ALA A 60 27.15 7.86 -12.19
N ASN A 61 25.86 8.21 -12.30
CA ASN A 61 25.38 9.38 -13.05
C ASN A 61 24.07 9.89 -12.42
N PRO A 62 23.82 11.21 -12.35
CA PRO A 62 22.53 11.76 -11.86
C PRO A 62 21.29 11.14 -12.53
N LEU A 63 21.37 10.80 -13.82
CA LEU A 63 20.27 10.10 -14.51
C LEU A 63 20.03 8.71 -13.92
N GLN A 64 21.08 7.96 -13.59
CA GLN A 64 20.93 6.67 -12.93
C GLN A 64 20.28 6.81 -11.56
N THR A 65 20.69 7.82 -10.78
CA THR A 65 20.09 8.14 -9.48
C THR A 65 18.59 8.47 -9.61
N LEU A 66 18.19 9.31 -10.57
CA LEU A 66 16.78 9.63 -10.82
C LEU A 66 15.98 8.41 -11.25
N LEU A 67 16.55 7.57 -12.11
CA LEU A 67 15.91 6.33 -12.56
C LEU A 67 15.72 5.36 -11.39
N ASP A 68 16.66 5.30 -10.46
CA ASP A 68 16.60 4.46 -9.27
C ASP A 68 15.52 4.91 -8.28
N LEU A 69 15.34 6.22 -8.09
CA LEU A 69 14.28 6.78 -7.25
C LEU A 69 12.87 6.56 -7.79
N ARG A 70 12.74 6.38 -9.12
CA ARG A 70 11.45 6.15 -9.80
C ARG A 70 11.15 4.67 -10.05
N LYS A 71 11.97 3.76 -9.53
CA LYS A 71 11.74 2.31 -9.65
C LYS A 71 10.55 1.92 -8.79
N THR A 72 9.51 1.41 -9.43
CA THR A 72 8.44 0.66 -8.76
C THR A 72 8.77 -0.83 -8.85
N ARG A 73 8.25 -1.60 -7.88
CA ARG A 73 8.37 -3.04 -7.89
C ARG A 73 7.00 -3.66 -7.72
N GLN A 74 6.64 -4.54 -8.64
CA GLN A 74 5.55 -5.47 -8.46
C GLN A 74 6.07 -6.72 -7.74
N GLN A 75 5.43 -7.11 -6.65
CA GLN A 75 5.68 -8.42 -6.03
C GLN A 75 4.94 -9.48 -6.85
N VAL A 76 5.70 -10.38 -7.48
CA VAL A 76 5.14 -11.50 -8.23
C VAL A 76 5.55 -12.77 -7.50
N LEU A 77 4.58 -13.59 -7.12
CA LEU A 77 4.84 -14.95 -6.62
C LEU A 77 5.42 -15.76 -7.77
N TYR A 78 6.48 -16.52 -7.49
CA TYR A 78 7.32 -17.20 -8.49
C TYR A 78 6.54 -18.23 -9.34
N THR A 79 5.32 -18.59 -8.95
CA THR A 79 4.46 -19.56 -9.62
C THR A 79 3.64 -18.93 -10.76
N GLU A 80 4.13 -19.14 -11.99
CA GLU A 80 3.33 -19.52 -13.16
C GLU A 80 2.36 -18.52 -13.81
N ARG A 81 2.69 -17.23 -13.92
CA ARG A 81 1.94 -16.36 -14.86
C ARG A 81 2.85 -15.53 -15.76
N LEU A 82 3.06 -16.03 -16.97
CA LEU A 82 3.69 -15.33 -18.10
C LEU A 82 2.90 -14.06 -18.51
N GLU A 83 1.57 -14.05 -18.32
CA GLU A 83 0.70 -12.91 -18.66
C GLU A 83 1.01 -11.64 -17.85
N MET A 84 1.39 -11.79 -16.57
CA MET A 84 1.83 -10.66 -15.74
C MET A 84 3.21 -10.14 -16.12
N ARG A 85 3.92 -10.75 -17.08
CA ARG A 85 5.21 -10.27 -17.60
C ARG A 85 5.02 -9.28 -18.74
N ILE A 86 3.90 -9.33 -19.47
CA ILE A 86 3.58 -8.49 -20.64
C ILE A 86 2.92 -7.18 -20.20
N SER A 87 3.43 -6.03 -20.68
CA SER A 87 2.87 -4.70 -20.34
C SER A 87 1.41 -4.66 -20.72
N THR A 88 0.52 -4.43 -19.74
CA THR A 88 -0.90 -4.23 -20.02
C THR A 88 -1.09 -2.88 -20.73
N PRO A 89 -2.05 -2.75 -21.66
CA PRO A 89 -2.32 -1.48 -22.35
C PRO A 89 -2.55 -0.31 -21.37
N PHE A 90 -3.18 -0.57 -20.22
CA PHE A 90 -3.44 0.40 -19.17
C PHE A 90 -2.20 0.98 -18.47
N SER A 91 -1.02 0.34 -18.58
CA SER A 91 0.22 0.90 -18.01
C SER A 91 0.94 1.88 -18.95
N LEU A 92 0.45 2.06 -20.18
CA LEU A 92 1.02 2.98 -21.15
C LEU A 92 0.84 4.43 -20.67
N GLY A 93 1.96 5.14 -20.49
CA GLY A 93 1.97 6.53 -20.01
C GLY A 93 2.14 6.69 -18.50
N VAL A 94 1.90 5.64 -17.70
CA VAL A 94 2.21 5.61 -16.25
C VAL A 94 3.57 4.97 -15.99
N GLU A 95 3.92 3.95 -16.78
CA GLU A 95 5.15 3.17 -16.61
C GLU A 95 5.92 3.10 -17.93
N TYR A 96 7.25 3.23 -17.86
CA TYR A 96 8.13 3.10 -19.03
C TYR A 96 8.47 1.62 -19.29
N ALA A 97 8.04 1.10 -20.44
CA ALA A 97 8.14 -0.34 -20.78
C ALA A 97 9.54 -0.80 -21.22
N PHE A 98 10.42 0.10 -21.68
CA PHE A 98 11.65 -0.25 -22.39
C PHE A 98 12.87 -0.48 -21.47
N SER A 99 12.78 -0.23 -20.16
CA SER A 99 13.92 -0.43 -19.23
C SER A 99 13.76 -1.65 -18.32
N THR A 100 13.28 -2.77 -18.86
CA THR A 100 13.28 -4.04 -18.12
C THR A 100 14.70 -4.63 -18.12
N PRO A 101 15.21 -5.11 -16.98
CA PRO A 101 16.52 -5.76 -16.95
C PRO A 101 16.47 -7.09 -17.70
N ASP A 102 17.34 -7.25 -18.69
CA ASP A 102 17.55 -8.53 -19.39
C ASP A 102 18.10 -9.59 -18.43
N GLY A 103 17.53 -10.80 -18.46
CA GLY A 103 17.97 -11.95 -17.67
C GLY A 103 16.84 -12.76 -17.03
N GLU A 104 17.19 -13.66 -16.11
CA GLU A 104 16.24 -14.55 -15.41
C GLU A 104 15.12 -13.79 -14.67
N ASN A 105 15.37 -12.52 -14.32
CA ASN A 105 14.40 -11.62 -13.69
C ASN A 105 13.51 -10.84 -14.67
N CYS A 106 13.65 -11.06 -15.99
CA CYS A 106 12.85 -10.41 -17.01
C CYS A 106 11.36 -10.73 -16.78
N GLY A 107 10.61 -9.73 -16.31
CA GLY A 107 9.20 -9.85 -15.93
C GLY A 107 8.92 -10.33 -14.49
N LEU A 108 9.89 -10.88 -13.75
CA LEU A 108 9.73 -11.32 -12.35
C LEU A 108 9.99 -10.18 -11.35
N VAL A 109 10.99 -9.35 -11.64
CA VAL A 109 11.15 -8.06 -10.98
C VAL A 109 10.88 -7.02 -12.05
N ARG A 110 9.60 -6.70 -12.24
CA ARG A 110 9.20 -5.49 -12.94
C ARG A 110 9.71 -4.30 -12.14
N LYS A 111 10.99 -3.95 -12.34
CA LYS A 111 11.54 -2.63 -12.03
C LYS A 111 11.02 -1.70 -13.11
N LYS A 112 9.71 -1.46 -13.09
CA LYS A 112 9.12 -0.47 -13.98
C LYS A 112 9.54 0.89 -13.44
N LYS A 113 9.87 1.79 -14.35
CA LYS A 113 10.18 3.17 -13.97
C LYS A 113 8.94 3.98 -14.22
N MET A 114 8.53 4.75 -13.21
CA MET A 114 7.43 5.68 -13.37
C MET A 114 7.76 6.66 -14.50
N ALA A 115 6.77 6.92 -15.36
CA ALA A 115 6.89 7.93 -16.39
C ALA A 115 7.18 9.30 -15.78
N PHE A 116 7.77 10.21 -16.55
CA PHE A 116 8.15 11.53 -16.05
C PHE A 116 6.94 12.36 -15.57
N THR A 117 5.78 12.13 -16.17
CA THR A 117 4.49 12.77 -15.82
C THR A 117 3.70 11.99 -14.77
N GLY A 118 4.18 10.83 -14.33
CA GLY A 118 3.49 10.03 -13.34
C GLY A 118 3.52 10.70 -11.97
N VAL A 119 2.36 10.87 -11.34
CA VAL A 119 2.22 11.40 -9.99
C VAL A 119 1.52 10.37 -9.11
N VAL A 120 2.03 10.16 -7.90
CA VAL A 120 1.38 9.30 -6.91
C VAL A 120 0.49 10.18 -6.04
N ASN A 121 -0.80 9.89 -6.02
CA ASN A 121 -1.71 10.58 -5.11
C ASN A 121 -1.41 10.13 -3.68
N THR A 122 -1.16 11.09 -2.79
CA THR A 122 -0.92 10.86 -1.35
C THR A 122 -2.04 11.42 -0.49
N ASN A 123 -3.02 12.11 -1.10
CA ASN A 123 -4.09 12.74 -0.37
C ASN A 123 -5.06 11.67 0.14
N ILE A 124 -5.24 11.67 1.46
CA ILE A 124 -6.35 10.98 2.13
C ILE A 124 -7.53 11.96 2.02
N SER A 125 -8.46 11.68 1.11
CA SER A 125 -9.62 12.54 0.91
C SER A 125 -10.45 12.61 2.19
N GLU A 126 -10.84 13.82 2.59
CA GLU A 126 -11.95 14.03 3.53
C GLU A 126 -13.22 13.39 2.97
N SER A 127 -14.18 13.07 3.84
CA SER A 127 -15.40 12.38 3.45
C SER A 127 -16.24 13.26 2.51
N LEU A 128 -16.06 13.09 1.20
CA LEU A 128 -16.90 13.70 0.15
C LEU A 128 -18.37 13.25 0.22
N VAL A 129 -18.69 12.37 1.16
CA VAL A 129 -20.01 11.81 1.40
C VAL A 129 -21.05 12.91 1.67
N ASP A 130 -20.71 13.93 2.46
CA ASP A 130 -21.63 15.02 2.80
C ASP A 130 -21.93 15.91 1.58
N GLU A 131 -20.92 16.16 0.75
CA GLU A 131 -21.08 16.89 -0.51
C GLU A 131 -21.92 16.10 -1.51
N LEU A 132 -21.72 14.79 -1.59
CA LEU A 132 -22.53 13.90 -2.43
C LEU A 132 -24.00 13.88 -1.98
N PHE A 133 -24.27 13.92 -0.67
CA PHE A 133 -25.64 14.07 -0.15
C PHE A 133 -26.25 15.41 -0.54
N ASN A 134 -25.50 16.51 -0.43
CA ASN A 134 -25.97 17.83 -0.83
C ASN A 134 -26.26 17.92 -2.35
N SER A 135 -25.54 17.16 -3.16
CA SER A 135 -25.76 17.07 -4.61
C SER A 135 -26.99 16.24 -5.01
N GLY A 136 -27.65 15.56 -4.07
CA GLY A 136 -28.85 14.75 -4.34
C GLY A 136 -28.61 13.24 -4.40
N MET A 137 -27.50 12.75 -3.83
CA MET A 137 -27.33 11.32 -3.58
C MET A 137 -28.28 10.86 -2.46
N GLU A 138 -28.97 9.74 -2.65
CA GLU A 138 -29.75 9.10 -1.59
C GLU A 138 -28.85 8.14 -0.79
N LYS A 139 -28.95 8.19 0.53
CA LYS A 139 -28.20 7.28 1.41
C LYS A 139 -28.68 5.86 1.18
N LEU A 140 -27.73 4.92 1.15
CA LEU A 140 -28.08 3.52 1.15
C LEU A 140 -28.85 3.18 2.44
N VAL A 141 -30.09 2.72 2.28
CA VAL A 141 -30.91 2.17 3.38
C VAL A 141 -31.02 0.67 3.16
N ASP A 142 -30.86 -0.12 4.22
CA ASP A 142 -30.95 -1.59 4.22
C ASP A 142 -32.42 -2.08 4.09
N ASP A 143 -33.19 -1.50 3.17
CA ASP A 143 -34.57 -1.90 2.93
C ASP A 143 -34.67 -2.78 1.67
N THR A 144 -35.18 -4.00 1.85
CA THR A 144 -35.43 -4.99 0.79
C THR A 144 -36.45 -4.53 -0.25
N TYR A 145 -37.13 -3.41 -0.02
CA TYR A 145 -38.20 -2.87 -0.86
C TYR A 145 -37.75 -1.77 -1.82
N THR A 146 -36.51 -1.30 -1.69
CA THR A 146 -35.99 -0.21 -2.53
C THR A 146 -35.80 -0.71 -3.96
N LYS A 147 -36.65 -0.28 -4.88
CA LYS A 147 -36.50 -0.59 -6.31
C LYS A 147 -35.23 0.11 -6.82
N LEU A 148 -34.19 -0.68 -7.07
CA LEU A 148 -32.92 -0.22 -7.68
C LEU A 148 -33.03 -0.07 -9.20
N ASP A 149 -34.18 -0.39 -9.78
CA ASP A 149 -34.40 -0.32 -11.21
C ASP A 149 -34.38 1.16 -11.67
N GLY A 150 -33.54 1.46 -12.66
CA GLY A 150 -33.32 2.82 -13.15
C GLY A 150 -32.40 3.72 -12.31
N LYS A 151 -31.78 3.22 -11.23
CA LYS A 151 -30.86 4.01 -10.38
C LYS A 151 -29.38 3.62 -10.54
N HIS A 152 -28.47 4.59 -10.38
CA HIS A 152 -27.02 4.39 -10.45
C HIS A 152 -26.39 4.20 -9.06
N LYS A 153 -25.48 3.22 -8.94
CA LYS A 153 -24.75 2.95 -7.69
C LYS A 153 -23.53 3.85 -7.59
N VAL A 154 -23.37 4.52 -6.45
CA VAL A 154 -22.22 5.38 -6.17
C VAL A 154 -21.25 4.65 -5.24
N PHE A 155 -20.03 4.44 -5.72
CA PHE A 155 -18.96 3.83 -4.95
C PHE A 155 -17.90 4.87 -4.60
N LEU A 156 -17.54 4.96 -3.32
CA LEU A 156 -16.46 5.80 -2.83
C LEU A 156 -15.43 4.90 -2.17
N ASN A 157 -14.19 4.90 -2.68
CA ASN A 157 -13.10 4.04 -2.20
C ASN A 157 -13.44 2.54 -2.14
N GLY A 158 -14.39 2.08 -2.96
CA GLY A 158 -14.85 0.69 -3.01
C GLY A 158 -16.04 0.37 -2.09
N GLU A 159 -16.48 1.30 -1.25
CA GLU A 159 -17.69 1.17 -0.44
C GLU A 159 -18.90 1.71 -1.21
N TRP A 160 -20.03 1.00 -1.14
CA TRP A 160 -21.28 1.47 -1.72
C TRP A 160 -21.97 2.43 -0.75
N VAL A 161 -21.90 3.72 -1.04
CA VAL A 161 -22.38 4.78 -0.11
C VAL A 161 -23.84 5.14 -0.37
N GLY A 162 -24.28 5.03 -1.62
CA GLY A 162 -25.61 5.50 -1.99
C GLY A 162 -26.00 5.23 -3.42
N VAL A 163 -27.16 5.78 -3.77
CA VAL A 163 -27.81 5.59 -5.06
C VAL A 163 -28.26 6.94 -5.57
N CYS A 164 -28.20 7.15 -6.89
CA CYS A 164 -28.69 8.38 -7.51
C CYS A 164 -29.54 8.07 -8.74
N GLU A 165 -30.63 8.82 -8.93
CA GLU A 165 -31.51 8.70 -10.10
C GLU A 165 -30.95 9.40 -11.34
N ILE A 166 -30.09 10.41 -11.17
CA ILE A 166 -29.58 11.25 -12.27
C ILE A 166 -28.05 11.41 -12.13
N LEU A 167 -27.32 11.14 -13.20
CA LEU A 167 -25.85 11.18 -13.30
C LEU A 167 -25.25 12.61 -13.26
N VAL A 168 -25.91 13.55 -12.58
CA VAL A 168 -25.51 14.97 -12.47
C VAL A 168 -24.67 15.23 -11.21
N CYS A 169 -24.63 14.29 -10.26
CA CYS A 169 -23.96 14.48 -8.96
C CYS A 169 -22.43 14.35 -8.98
N CYS A 170 -21.81 14.05 -10.12
CA CYS A 170 -20.36 13.81 -10.22
C CYS A 170 -19.72 14.76 -11.25
N TRP A 171 -19.66 16.06 -10.95
CA TRP A 171 -18.78 17.02 -11.62
C TRP A 171 -18.10 17.90 -10.59
#